data_AF-S3YDG4-F1
#
_entry.id   AF-S3YDG4-F1
#
_cell.length_a   1.000
_cell.length_b   1.000
_cell.length_c   1.000
_cell.angle_alpha   90.00
_cell.angle_beta   90.00
_cell.angle_gamma   90.00
#
_symmetry.space_group_name_H-M   'P 1'
#
loop_
_entity.id
_entity.type
_entity.pdbx_description
1 polymer ?
#
loop_
_entity_poly.entity_id
_entity_poly.type
_entity_poly.pdbx_seq_one_letter_code
_entity_poly.pdbx_strand_id
1 'polypeptide(L)'
;MQALSRNLWDNDRVKNALSKLMIVPESVTNARLYRRRLWTVNLSALVLVVMTVVAAVLPAPYVVESPGPSLNVLGEYEGKDIVSVENRDGAASEGELRMTTVSVQGSPGYDIPLAGVMSAWFDRDRSIMPVEALYPDDTDAEDNSLMNTVEMNGSQQEAIAAALAKQGISYSTTTIVAGVRSDGGAANRLEPGDVVLTVNGQQVTDVASAGEAIGRTPRGQKVNVTVRRKGEEKSFALMPRYEGERALVGIVLSRGFEFPVKVNFALDGIGGPSAGMIFALAIYDEMTPGDLTGGKKIAGTGTIDEQGTVGPIGGIRQKMIGARSDGAEYFLAPSDNCDDVTGHIPKGLQVVKIDTLSDAINSVEQIASTGSIRGLPTCG
;
A
#
# COMPACT_ATOMS: atom_id res chain seq x y z
N MET A 1 -41.53 -25.09 -30.53
CA MET A 1 -42.04 -24.44 -29.32
C MET A 1 -41.85 -22.94 -29.46
N GLN A 2 -42.91 -22.25 -29.88
CA GLN A 2 -42.99 -20.79 -29.86
C GLN A 2 -43.18 -20.30 -28.42
N ALA A 3 -42.90 -19.01 -28.23
CA ALA A 3 -43.16 -18.17 -27.06
C ALA A 3 -42.05 -18.13 -26.01
N LEU A 4 -41.12 -17.18 -26.18
CA LEU A 4 -40.57 -16.33 -25.12
C LEU A 4 -39.82 -15.14 -25.75
N SER A 5 -40.58 -14.21 -26.34
CA SER A 5 -40.10 -12.83 -26.58
C SER A 5 -41.12 -11.85 -25.99
N ARG A 6 -40.97 -11.57 -24.69
CA ARG A 6 -41.67 -10.43 -24.08
C ARG A 6 -40.68 -9.27 -23.98
N ASN A 7 -40.88 -8.28 -24.84
CA ASN A 7 -40.24 -6.97 -24.79
C ASN A 7 -40.36 -6.39 -23.37
N LEU A 8 -39.23 -6.23 -22.68
CA LEU A 8 -39.11 -5.50 -21.41
C LEU A 8 -39.27 -3.98 -21.57
N TRP A 9 -39.43 -3.49 -22.80
CA TRP A 9 -39.73 -2.10 -23.14
C TRP A 9 -41.11 -2.03 -23.81
N ASP A 10 -42.14 -2.01 -22.98
CA ASP A 10 -43.50 -1.67 -23.42
C ASP A 10 -43.53 -0.16 -23.74
N ASN A 11 -43.24 0.16 -24.99
CA ASN A 11 -43.24 1.51 -25.53
C ASN A 11 -44.59 2.23 -25.27
N ASP A 12 -45.69 1.48 -25.13
CA ASP A 12 -47.01 2.06 -24.88
C ASP A 12 -47.16 2.52 -23.42
N ARG A 13 -46.44 1.93 -22.47
CA ARG A 13 -46.40 2.45 -21.08
C ARG A 13 -45.66 3.77 -20.99
N VAL A 14 -44.52 3.89 -21.67
CA VAL A 14 -43.75 5.14 -21.71
C VAL A 14 -44.53 6.21 -22.48
N LYS A 15 -45.10 5.86 -23.64
CA LYS A 15 -45.96 6.77 -24.42
C LYS A 15 -47.21 7.22 -23.64
N ASN A 16 -47.88 6.31 -22.92
CA ASN A 16 -49.05 6.66 -22.12
C ASN A 16 -48.71 7.50 -20.88
N ALA A 17 -47.53 7.30 -20.29
CA ALA A 17 -47.04 8.16 -19.22
C ALA A 17 -46.70 9.57 -19.74
N LEU A 18 -46.02 9.66 -20.88
CA LEU A 18 -45.67 10.92 -21.54
C LEU A 18 -46.90 11.66 -22.08
N SER A 19 -47.92 10.95 -22.57
CA SER A 19 -49.16 11.58 -23.06
C SER A 19 -49.96 12.23 -21.94
N LYS A 20 -50.00 11.61 -20.75
CA LYS A 20 -50.63 12.18 -19.55
C LYS A 20 -49.92 13.44 -19.05
N LEU A 21 -48.60 13.51 -19.18
CA LEU A 21 -47.80 14.71 -18.88
C LEU A 21 -48.14 15.91 -19.79
N MET A 22 -48.70 15.67 -20.98
CA MET A 22 -49.02 16.70 -21.98
C MET A 22 -50.49 17.15 -22.00
N ILE A 23 -51.35 16.60 -21.12
CA ILE A 23 -52.76 16.99 -21.03
C ILE A 23 -52.84 18.38 -20.38
N VAL A 24 -53.47 19.32 -21.09
CA VAL A 24 -53.79 20.64 -20.57
C VAL A 24 -55.13 20.53 -19.82
N PRO A 25 -55.20 20.82 -18.52
CA PRO A 25 -56.46 20.81 -17.78
C PRO A 25 -57.48 21.78 -18.41
N GLU A 26 -58.76 21.42 -18.43
CA GLU A 26 -59.84 22.26 -18.98
C GLU A 26 -59.94 23.64 -18.33
N SER A 27 -59.43 23.78 -17.10
CA SER A 27 -59.36 25.05 -16.34
C SER A 27 -58.28 26.03 -16.80
N VAL A 28 -57.42 25.64 -17.77
CA VAL A 28 -56.32 26.49 -18.25
C VAL A 28 -56.78 27.43 -19.37
N THR A 29 -56.83 28.72 -19.06
CA THR A 29 -57.28 29.78 -20.00
C THR A 29 -56.27 30.09 -21.12
N ASN A 30 -54.99 29.71 -20.99
CA ASN A 30 -53.97 29.91 -22.02
C ASN A 30 -53.06 28.68 -22.21
N ALA A 31 -53.49 27.78 -23.10
CA ALA A 31 -52.79 26.53 -23.41
C ALA A 31 -51.37 26.72 -24.01
N ARG A 32 -51.07 27.89 -24.63
CA ARG A 32 -49.72 28.19 -25.14
C ARG A 32 -48.76 28.49 -23.99
N LEU A 33 -49.18 29.33 -23.03
CA LEU A 33 -48.39 29.64 -21.84
C LEU A 33 -48.19 28.40 -20.95
N TYR A 34 -49.22 27.57 -20.76
CA TYR A 34 -49.12 26.32 -20.01
C TYR A 34 -48.12 25.34 -20.62
N ARG A 35 -48.18 25.12 -21.95
CA ARG A 35 -47.18 24.30 -22.64
C ARG A 35 -45.77 24.86 -22.50
N ARG A 36 -45.58 26.17 -22.67
CA ARG A 36 -44.26 26.80 -22.47
C ARG A 36 -43.73 26.59 -21.04
N ARG A 37 -44.58 26.74 -20.02
CA ARG A 37 -44.21 26.51 -18.61
C ARG A 37 -43.87 25.05 -18.32
N LEU A 38 -44.67 24.11 -18.82
CA LEU A 38 -44.42 22.68 -18.69
C LEU A 38 -43.11 22.29 -19.37
N TRP A 39 -42.85 22.80 -20.58
CA TRP A 39 -41.59 22.60 -21.30
C TRP A 39 -40.40 23.18 -20.53
N THR A 40 -40.51 24.40 -19.98
CA THR A 40 -39.42 24.97 -19.16
C THR A 40 -39.16 24.13 -17.91
N VAL A 41 -40.19 23.66 -17.20
CA VAL A 41 -40.02 22.83 -16.00
C VAL A 41 -39.37 21.48 -16.34
N ASN A 42 -39.85 20.80 -17.38
CA ASN A 42 -39.28 19.51 -17.79
C ASN A 42 -37.86 19.66 -18.32
N LEU A 43 -37.57 20.71 -19.10
CA LEU A 43 -36.22 21.00 -19.58
C LEU A 43 -35.28 21.33 -18.41
N SER A 44 -35.71 22.17 -17.47
CA SER A 44 -34.94 22.48 -16.27
C SER A 44 -34.70 21.25 -15.39
N ALA A 45 -35.69 20.38 -15.22
CA ALA A 45 -35.53 19.12 -14.49
C ALA A 45 -34.56 18.17 -15.20
N LEU A 46 -34.65 18.07 -16.53
CA LEU A 46 -33.70 17.29 -17.33
C LEU A 46 -32.29 17.84 -17.20
N VAL A 47 -32.10 19.16 -17.32
CA VAL A 47 -30.81 19.82 -17.14
C VAL A 47 -30.26 19.57 -15.74
N LEU A 48 -31.09 19.66 -14.69
CA LEU A 48 -30.69 19.35 -13.32
C LEU A 48 -30.23 17.90 -13.19
N VAL A 49 -30.99 16.94 -13.71
CA VAL A 49 -30.62 15.52 -13.68
C VAL A 49 -29.30 15.30 -14.42
N VAL A 50 -29.12 15.90 -15.60
CA VAL A 50 -27.87 15.81 -16.36
C VAL A 50 -26.71 16.41 -15.56
N MET A 51 -26.88 17.60 -14.98
CA MET A 51 -25.85 18.23 -14.16
C MET A 51 -25.48 17.40 -12.93
N THR A 52 -26.45 16.79 -12.26
CA THR A 52 -26.21 15.89 -11.12
C THR A 52 -25.46 14.63 -11.54
N VAL A 53 -25.85 14.02 -12.67
CA VAL A 53 -25.16 12.83 -13.21
C VAL A 53 -23.73 13.18 -13.60
N VAL A 54 -23.52 14.33 -14.26
CA VAL A 54 -22.17 14.83 -14.60
C VAL A 54 -21.37 15.06 -13.33
N ALA A 55 -21.90 15.78 -12.35
CA ALA A 55 -21.22 16.02 -11.08
C ALA A 55 -20.86 14.72 -10.34
N ALA A 56 -21.74 13.71 -10.39
CA ALA A 56 -21.54 12.43 -9.74
C ALA A 56 -20.37 11.62 -10.32
N VAL A 57 -20.05 11.79 -11.61
CA VAL A 57 -18.96 11.07 -12.30
C VAL A 57 -17.67 11.86 -12.39
N LEU A 58 -17.68 13.16 -12.07
CA LEU A 58 -16.47 13.97 -12.05
C LEU A 58 -15.53 13.51 -10.91
N PRO A 59 -14.20 13.52 -11.15
CA PRO A 59 -13.22 13.18 -10.14
C PRO A 59 -13.30 14.18 -8.98
N ALA A 60 -13.21 13.66 -7.76
CA ALA A 60 -13.21 14.46 -6.54
C ALA A 60 -11.81 14.45 -5.91
N PRO A 61 -11.31 15.58 -5.38
CA PRO A 61 -9.97 15.68 -4.78
C PRO A 61 -9.97 15.12 -3.36
N TYR A 62 -10.38 13.87 -3.22
CA TYR A 62 -10.41 13.15 -1.95
C TYR A 62 -9.83 11.76 -2.10
N VAL A 63 -9.12 11.33 -1.08
CA VAL A 63 -8.66 9.96 -0.89
C VAL A 63 -9.65 9.23 -0.01
N VAL A 64 -10.01 8.02 -0.41
CA VAL A 64 -10.80 7.09 0.39
C VAL A 64 -9.95 5.88 0.73
N GLU A 65 -9.72 5.68 2.02
CA GLU A 65 -9.07 4.47 2.55
C GLU A 65 -10.13 3.49 3.04
N SER A 66 -10.01 2.22 2.65
CA SER A 66 -10.87 1.13 3.11
C SER A 66 -10.05 -0.05 3.64
N PRO A 67 -10.65 -0.94 4.45
CA PRO A 67 -9.98 -2.17 4.89
C PRO A 67 -9.46 -2.97 3.69
N GLY A 68 -8.17 -3.28 3.70
CA GLY A 68 -7.56 -4.18 2.74
C GLY A 68 -7.46 -5.62 3.28
N PRO A 69 -7.07 -6.59 2.43
CA PRO A 69 -6.79 -7.94 2.90
C PRO A 69 -5.60 -7.96 3.85
N SER A 70 -5.58 -8.96 4.72
CA SER A 70 -4.41 -9.37 5.50
C SER A 70 -3.82 -10.65 4.93
N LEU A 71 -2.50 -10.70 4.78
CA LEU A 71 -1.80 -11.81 4.15
C LEU A 71 -0.94 -12.54 5.17
N ASN A 72 -1.00 -13.88 5.18
CA ASN A 72 -0.12 -14.69 6.01
C ASN A 72 1.31 -14.67 5.43
N VAL A 73 2.23 -13.95 6.07
CA VAL A 73 3.60 -13.80 5.60
C VAL A 73 4.45 -15.07 5.75
N LEU A 74 3.98 -16.04 6.55
CA LEU A 74 4.56 -17.39 6.65
C LEU A 74 3.99 -18.36 5.60
N GLY A 75 3.07 -17.88 4.73
CA GLY A 75 2.43 -18.68 3.70
C GLY A 75 2.82 -18.24 2.28
N GLU A 76 2.03 -18.72 1.32
CA GLU A 76 2.23 -18.42 -0.10
C GLU A 76 1.31 -17.29 -0.60
N TYR A 77 1.83 -16.49 -1.53
CA TYR A 77 1.08 -15.56 -2.36
C TYR A 77 1.41 -15.82 -3.83
N GLU A 78 0.38 -16.05 -4.65
CA GLU A 78 0.52 -16.42 -6.07
C GLU A 78 1.48 -17.60 -6.33
N GLY A 79 1.52 -18.58 -5.41
CA GLY A 79 2.33 -19.79 -5.51
C GLY A 79 3.81 -19.59 -5.18
N LYS A 80 4.16 -18.51 -4.47
CA LYS A 80 5.50 -18.25 -3.93
C LYS A 80 5.41 -17.90 -2.45
N ASP A 81 6.37 -18.35 -1.65
CA ASP A 81 6.48 -17.96 -0.25
C ASP A 81 6.63 -16.44 -0.12
N ILE A 82 5.76 -15.82 0.69
CA ILE A 82 5.76 -14.37 0.89
C ILE A 82 7.08 -13.90 1.50
N VAL A 83 7.53 -14.59 2.55
CA VAL A 83 8.85 -14.43 3.17
C VAL A 83 9.51 -15.80 3.20
N SER A 84 10.73 -15.91 2.69
CA SER A 84 11.52 -17.14 2.78
C SER A 84 12.97 -16.83 3.09
N VAL A 85 13.58 -17.65 3.95
CA VAL A 85 15.01 -17.62 4.25
C VAL A 85 15.66 -18.86 3.65
N GLU A 86 16.71 -18.69 2.85
CA GLU A 86 17.40 -19.83 2.23
C GLU A 86 18.06 -20.73 3.28
N ASN A 87 18.02 -22.05 3.03
CA ASN A 87 18.55 -23.09 3.92
C ASN A 87 17.88 -23.12 5.31
N ARG A 88 16.55 -22.97 5.35
CA ARG A 88 15.75 -23.17 6.57
C ARG A 88 15.99 -24.58 7.14
N ASP A 89 16.42 -24.63 8.39
CA ASP A 89 16.45 -25.84 9.21
C ASP A 89 15.25 -25.84 10.16
N GLY A 90 14.10 -26.39 9.74
CA GLY A 90 12.92 -26.47 10.61
C GLY A 90 11.63 -26.82 9.91
N ALA A 91 10.63 -27.27 10.69
CA ALA A 91 9.25 -27.42 10.21
C ALA A 91 8.60 -26.04 10.06
N ALA A 92 7.65 -25.92 9.12
CA ALA A 92 6.80 -24.75 8.98
C ALA A 92 5.98 -24.52 10.25
N SER A 93 5.82 -23.26 10.65
CA SER A 93 4.94 -22.86 11.75
C SER A 93 3.49 -23.20 11.40
N GLU A 94 2.74 -23.75 12.36
CA GLU A 94 1.37 -24.22 12.11
C GLU A 94 0.35 -23.06 12.11
N GLY A 95 0.70 -21.92 12.69
CA GLY A 95 -0.13 -20.72 12.72
C GLY A 95 0.19 -19.71 11.63
N GLU A 96 -0.23 -18.47 11.85
CA GLU A 96 -0.16 -17.40 10.84
C GLU A 96 0.36 -16.12 11.47
N LEU A 97 1.35 -15.49 10.83
CA LEU A 97 1.69 -14.09 11.04
C LEU A 97 1.10 -13.30 9.88
N ARG A 98 0.14 -12.42 10.16
CA ARG A 98 -0.60 -11.69 9.11
C ARG A 98 -0.19 -10.24 9.05
N MET A 99 0.37 -9.82 7.91
CA MET A 99 0.51 -8.41 7.60
C MET A 99 -0.86 -7.84 7.18
N THR A 100 -1.07 -6.55 7.38
CA THR A 100 -2.35 -5.89 7.07
C THR A 100 -2.16 -4.75 6.07
N THR A 101 -3.12 -4.60 5.17
CA THR A 101 -3.08 -3.59 4.12
C THR A 101 -4.28 -2.64 4.22
N VAL A 102 -4.16 -1.50 3.54
CA VAL A 102 -5.28 -0.59 3.29
C VAL A 102 -5.45 -0.44 1.79
N SER A 103 -6.69 -0.37 1.33
CA SER A 103 -6.98 -0.05 -0.07
C SER A 103 -7.22 1.46 -0.19
N VAL A 104 -6.50 2.10 -1.09
CA VAL A 104 -6.52 3.55 -1.29
C VAL A 104 -7.12 3.85 -2.67
N GLN A 105 -8.14 4.70 -2.71
CA GLN A 105 -8.76 5.21 -3.95
C GLN A 105 -8.69 6.74 -3.95
N GLY A 106 -8.54 7.37 -5.11
CA GLY A 106 -8.38 8.83 -5.20
C GLY A 106 -6.94 9.31 -5.01
N SER A 107 -5.95 8.42 -5.12
CA SER A 107 -4.52 8.78 -5.12
C SER A 107 -4.08 9.35 -6.47
N PRO A 108 -2.94 10.06 -6.55
CA PRO A 108 -2.42 10.56 -7.82
C PRO A 108 -2.36 9.46 -8.90
N GLY A 109 -3.02 9.72 -10.04
CA GLY A 109 -3.17 8.76 -11.14
C GLY A 109 -4.38 7.83 -11.09
N TYR A 110 -5.10 7.79 -9.96
CA TYR A 110 -6.24 6.89 -9.74
C TYR A 110 -7.40 7.65 -9.09
N ASP A 111 -8.18 8.35 -9.92
CA ASP A 111 -9.29 9.17 -9.46
C ASP A 111 -10.43 8.36 -8.82
N ILE A 112 -11.12 9.00 -7.86
CA ILE A 112 -12.41 8.54 -7.36
C ILE A 112 -13.51 9.53 -7.75
N PRO A 113 -14.65 9.08 -8.31
CA PRO A 113 -15.75 9.96 -8.65
C PRO A 113 -16.45 10.49 -7.38
N LEU A 114 -17.08 11.66 -7.47
CA LEU A 114 -17.81 12.27 -6.34
C LEU A 114 -18.85 11.33 -5.72
N ALA A 115 -19.55 10.52 -6.53
CA ALA A 115 -20.47 9.51 -6.01
C ALA A 115 -19.78 8.46 -5.12
N GLY A 116 -18.54 8.09 -5.45
CA GLY A 116 -17.72 7.18 -4.64
C GLY A 116 -17.38 7.79 -3.29
N VAL A 117 -16.94 9.04 -3.27
CA VAL A 117 -16.65 9.78 -2.02
C VAL A 117 -17.90 9.93 -1.16
N MET A 118 -19.03 10.34 -1.76
CA MET A 118 -20.29 10.48 -1.03
C MET A 118 -20.77 9.15 -0.45
N SER A 119 -20.56 8.03 -1.15
CA SER A 119 -20.91 6.71 -0.63
C SER A 119 -20.08 6.34 0.60
N ALA A 120 -18.81 6.75 0.63
CA ALA A 120 -17.91 6.49 1.76
C ALA A 120 -18.31 7.25 3.04
N TRP A 121 -19.00 8.39 2.95
CA TRP A 121 -19.51 9.10 4.15
C TRP A 121 -20.55 8.30 4.94
N PHE A 122 -21.19 7.31 4.31
CA PHE A 122 -22.17 6.45 4.97
C PHE A 122 -21.59 5.11 5.43
N ASP A 123 -20.31 4.84 5.13
CA ASP A 123 -19.60 3.63 5.52
C ASP A 123 -18.62 3.96 6.65
N ARG A 124 -18.85 3.37 7.84
CA ARG A 124 -18.04 3.66 9.04
C ARG A 124 -16.65 3.04 8.98
N ASP A 125 -16.44 2.09 8.09
CA ASP A 125 -15.16 1.38 7.97
C ASP A 125 -14.21 2.11 6.99
N ARG A 126 -14.69 3.15 6.31
CA ARG A 126 -13.90 3.96 5.37
C ARG A 126 -13.46 5.28 5.98
N SER A 127 -12.27 5.72 5.63
CA SER A 127 -11.75 7.06 5.94
C SER A 127 -11.77 7.92 4.69
N ILE A 128 -12.03 9.21 4.84
CA ILE A 128 -12.05 10.19 3.76
C ILE A 128 -11.13 11.34 4.15
N MET A 129 -10.18 11.66 3.28
CA MET A 129 -9.21 12.74 3.49
C MET A 129 -9.07 13.55 2.20
N PRO A 130 -8.80 14.86 2.28
CA PRO A 130 -8.38 15.61 1.09
C PRO A 130 -7.06 15.05 0.56
N VAL A 131 -6.85 15.05 -0.76
CA VAL A 131 -5.64 14.49 -1.41
C VAL A 131 -4.38 15.13 -0.84
N GLU A 132 -4.43 16.43 -0.57
CA GLU A 132 -3.34 17.26 -0.07
C GLU A 132 -2.92 16.90 1.38
N ALA A 133 -3.74 16.12 2.11
CA ALA A 133 -3.35 15.62 3.43
C ALA A 133 -2.37 14.44 3.36
N LEU A 134 -2.30 13.74 2.22
CA LEU A 134 -1.48 12.54 2.03
C LEU A 134 -0.42 12.71 0.96
N TYR A 135 -0.67 13.54 -0.05
CA TYR A 135 0.18 13.71 -1.21
C TYR A 135 0.53 15.19 -1.41
N PRO A 136 1.82 15.54 -1.61
CA PRO A 136 2.21 16.87 -2.07
C PRO A 136 1.53 17.26 -3.39
N ASP A 137 1.25 18.56 -3.58
CA ASP A 137 0.50 19.11 -4.73
C ASP A 137 1.08 18.78 -6.12
N ASP A 138 2.38 18.48 -6.20
CA ASP A 138 3.12 18.19 -7.43
C ASP A 138 3.39 16.69 -7.65
N THR A 139 2.88 15.82 -6.78
CA THR A 139 3.09 14.37 -6.90
C THR A 139 2.25 13.78 -8.01
N ASP A 140 2.90 13.17 -9.00
CA ASP A 140 2.22 12.39 -10.03
C ASP A 140 2.10 10.89 -9.65
N ALA A 141 1.45 10.13 -10.53
CA ALA A 141 1.23 8.69 -10.32
C ALA A 141 2.55 7.90 -10.26
N GLU A 142 3.54 8.30 -11.05
CA GLU A 142 4.84 7.64 -11.12
C GLU A 142 5.66 7.94 -9.86
N ASP A 143 5.65 9.19 -9.39
CA ASP A 143 6.30 9.61 -8.16
C ASP A 143 5.74 8.86 -6.95
N ASN A 144 4.42 8.73 -6.87
CA ASN A 144 3.75 7.94 -5.83
C ASN A 144 4.15 6.46 -5.90
N SER A 145 4.14 5.84 -7.09
CA SER A 145 4.54 4.44 -7.26
C SER A 145 6.02 4.22 -6.90
N LEU A 146 6.89 5.15 -7.28
CA LEU A 146 8.31 5.12 -6.98
C LEU A 146 8.56 5.21 -5.47
N MET A 147 7.93 6.16 -4.78
CA MET A 147 8.08 6.32 -3.33
C MET A 147 7.57 5.09 -2.58
N ASN A 148 6.42 4.54 -2.96
CA ASN A 148 5.91 3.28 -2.38
C ASN A 148 6.90 2.11 -2.56
N THR A 149 7.58 2.03 -3.71
CA THR A 149 8.59 1.00 -3.97
C THR A 149 9.84 1.20 -3.11
N VAL A 150 10.30 2.45 -3.00
CA VAL A 150 11.47 2.83 -2.17
C VAL A 150 11.22 2.50 -0.70
N GLU A 151 10.06 2.88 -0.18
CA GLU A 151 9.66 2.62 1.20
C GLU A 151 9.51 1.12 1.48
N MET A 152 8.89 0.37 0.57
CA MET A 152 8.73 -1.08 0.73
C MET A 152 10.09 -1.79 0.72
N ASN A 153 11.00 -1.40 -0.17
CA ASN A 153 12.35 -1.95 -0.20
C ASN A 153 13.11 -1.64 1.10
N GLY A 154 13.04 -0.39 1.57
CA GLY A 154 13.61 0.02 2.85
C GLY A 154 13.06 -0.81 4.02
N SER A 155 11.73 -0.96 4.08
CA SER A 155 11.06 -1.75 5.11
C SER A 155 11.49 -3.22 5.13
N GLN A 156 11.66 -3.85 3.96
CA GLN A 156 12.18 -5.22 3.86
C GLN A 156 13.63 -5.32 4.36
N GLN A 157 14.49 -4.35 3.99
CA GLN A 157 15.87 -4.31 4.42
C GLN A 157 16.01 -4.10 5.94
N GLU A 158 15.26 -3.15 6.50
CA GLU A 158 15.24 -2.89 7.95
C GLU A 158 14.68 -4.09 8.72
N ALA A 159 13.66 -4.77 8.20
CA ALA A 159 13.12 -5.98 8.81
C ALA A 159 14.14 -7.12 8.89
N ILE A 160 14.90 -7.38 7.81
CA ILE A 160 15.99 -8.37 7.83
C ILE A 160 17.06 -7.95 8.84
N ALA A 161 17.47 -6.68 8.82
CA ALA A 161 18.49 -6.15 9.73
C ALA A 161 18.08 -6.30 11.21
N ALA A 162 16.84 -5.96 11.55
CA ALA A 162 16.29 -6.09 12.89
C ALA A 162 16.23 -7.55 13.36
N ALA A 163 15.77 -8.47 12.50
CA ALA A 163 15.71 -9.89 12.80
C ALA A 163 17.10 -10.50 13.03
N LEU A 164 18.08 -10.17 12.18
CA LEU A 164 19.46 -10.62 12.33
C LEU A 164 20.13 -10.05 13.57
N ALA A 165 19.94 -8.75 13.84
CA ALA A 165 20.46 -8.11 15.04
C ALA A 165 19.89 -8.78 16.31
N LYS A 166 18.60 -9.14 16.30
CA LYS A 166 17.95 -9.86 17.39
C LYS A 166 18.58 -11.24 17.64
N GLN A 167 19.07 -11.92 16.59
CA GLN A 167 19.81 -13.18 16.70
C GLN A 167 21.31 -13.01 16.93
N GLY A 168 21.82 -11.77 17.06
CA GLY A 168 23.24 -11.49 17.21
C GLY A 168 24.08 -11.73 15.95
N ILE A 169 23.44 -11.82 14.78
CA ILE A 169 24.10 -12.01 13.49
C ILE A 169 24.50 -10.63 12.95
N SER A 170 25.80 -10.46 12.68
CA SER A 170 26.34 -9.21 12.15
C SER A 170 26.12 -9.09 10.63
N TYR A 171 25.96 -7.86 10.16
CA TYR A 171 25.83 -7.49 8.76
C TYR A 171 26.62 -6.19 8.49
N SER A 172 26.88 -5.89 7.21
CA SER A 172 27.52 -4.64 6.81
C SER A 172 26.53 -3.73 6.07
N THR A 173 26.80 -2.43 6.09
CA THR A 173 26.03 -1.44 5.34
C THR A 173 26.57 -1.30 3.93
N THR A 174 25.69 -1.01 2.98
CA THR A 174 26.05 -0.74 1.59
C THR A 174 25.12 0.32 0.99
N THR A 175 25.32 0.66 -0.28
CA THR A 175 24.42 1.53 -1.04
C THR A 175 23.64 0.70 -2.04
N ILE A 176 22.32 0.81 -2.02
CA ILE A 176 21.44 0.09 -2.93
C ILE A 176 20.62 1.05 -3.79
N VAL A 177 20.19 0.56 -4.94
CA VAL A 177 19.08 1.15 -5.70
C VAL A 177 17.79 0.82 -4.96
N ALA A 178 17.12 1.81 -4.40
CA ALA A 178 15.83 1.63 -3.73
C ALA A 178 14.65 1.76 -4.70
N GLY A 179 14.82 2.50 -5.80
CA GLY A 179 13.79 2.72 -6.80
C GLY A 179 14.36 3.14 -8.14
N VAL A 180 13.64 2.88 -9.23
CA VAL A 180 14.02 3.24 -10.60
C VAL A 180 12.82 3.86 -11.29
N ARG A 181 13.00 5.08 -11.83
CA ARG A 181 11.97 5.76 -12.63
C ARG A 181 11.81 5.07 -13.98
N SER A 182 10.57 4.89 -14.42
CA SER A 182 10.26 4.32 -15.74
C SER A 182 10.72 5.20 -16.90
N ASP A 183 10.80 6.52 -16.70
CA ASP A 183 11.25 7.48 -17.71
C ASP A 183 12.76 7.80 -17.65
N GLY A 184 13.48 7.21 -16.69
CA GLY A 184 14.90 7.42 -16.44
C GLY A 184 15.84 6.64 -17.37
N GLY A 185 17.11 7.07 -17.43
CA GLY A 185 18.16 6.36 -18.18
C GLY A 185 18.52 4.98 -17.61
N ALA A 186 18.16 4.72 -16.35
CA ALA A 186 18.30 3.45 -15.66
C ALA A 186 17.13 2.49 -15.87
N ALA A 187 16.03 2.95 -16.48
CA ALA A 187 14.83 2.14 -16.70
C ALA A 187 15.15 0.84 -17.44
N ASN A 188 14.61 -0.28 -16.96
CA ASN A 188 14.86 -1.64 -17.47
C ASN A 188 16.34 -2.07 -17.48
N ARG A 189 17.22 -1.39 -16.76
CA ARG A 189 18.66 -1.74 -16.62
C ARG A 189 18.99 -2.03 -15.17
N LEU A 190 18.69 -1.08 -14.30
CA LEU A 190 18.81 -1.25 -12.86
C LEU A 190 17.46 -1.69 -12.27
N GLU A 191 17.51 -2.37 -11.15
CA GLU A 191 16.35 -2.87 -10.41
C GLU A 191 16.47 -2.48 -8.93
N PRO A 192 15.34 -2.25 -8.22
CA PRO A 192 15.36 -2.15 -6.77
C PRO A 192 16.08 -3.36 -6.13
N GLY A 193 16.95 -3.10 -5.16
CA GLY A 193 17.81 -4.10 -4.51
C GLY A 193 19.19 -4.30 -5.14
N ASP A 194 19.50 -3.66 -6.27
CA ASP A 194 20.86 -3.65 -6.81
C ASP A 194 21.84 -2.98 -5.85
N VAL A 195 22.92 -3.67 -5.47
CA VAL A 195 24.00 -3.09 -4.65
C VAL A 195 24.94 -2.30 -5.56
N VAL A 196 25.07 -1.00 -5.37
CA VAL A 196 25.90 -0.13 -6.21
C VAL A 196 27.36 -0.24 -5.76
N LEU A 197 28.22 -0.79 -6.62
CA LEU A 197 29.64 -0.99 -6.34
C LEU A 197 30.49 0.18 -6.82
N THR A 198 30.29 0.58 -8.08
CA THR A 198 31.04 1.69 -8.68
C THR A 198 30.18 2.56 -9.58
N VAL A 199 30.53 3.84 -9.66
CA VAL A 199 30.00 4.81 -10.62
C VAL A 199 31.16 5.50 -11.32
N ASN A 200 31.19 5.44 -12.65
CA ASN A 200 32.27 5.97 -13.49
C ASN A 200 33.68 5.50 -13.06
N GLY A 201 33.77 4.25 -12.57
CA GLY A 201 35.01 3.65 -12.06
C GLY A 201 35.41 4.11 -10.65
N GLN A 202 34.65 5.01 -10.02
CA GLN A 202 34.83 5.40 -8.61
C GLN A 202 34.07 4.44 -7.71
N GLN A 203 34.71 3.97 -6.64
CA GLN A 203 34.08 3.11 -5.65
C GLN A 203 33.02 3.90 -4.88
N VAL A 204 31.84 3.30 -4.73
CA VAL A 204 30.75 3.86 -3.94
C VAL A 204 30.87 3.35 -2.52
N THR A 205 30.95 4.27 -1.56
CA THR A 205 30.97 3.95 -0.13
C THR A 205 29.65 4.27 0.56
N ASP A 206 28.88 5.19 -0.01
CA ASP A 206 27.65 5.73 0.54
C ASP A 206 26.80 6.39 -0.56
N VAL A 207 25.57 6.76 -0.20
CA VAL A 207 24.61 7.41 -1.10
C VAL A 207 25.15 8.74 -1.67
N ALA A 208 25.91 9.50 -0.88
CA ALA A 208 26.40 10.82 -1.27
C ALA A 208 27.48 10.71 -2.35
N SER A 209 28.46 9.82 -2.18
CA SER A 209 29.53 9.55 -3.13
C SER A 209 28.98 9.02 -4.46
N ALA A 210 27.99 8.12 -4.44
CA ALA A 210 27.29 7.69 -5.65
C ALA A 210 26.57 8.85 -6.34
N GLY A 211 25.78 9.62 -5.59
CA GLY A 211 25.04 10.76 -6.15
C GLY A 211 25.95 11.85 -6.71
N GLU A 212 27.10 12.10 -6.09
CA GLU A 212 28.12 13.04 -6.57
C GLU A 212 28.80 12.54 -7.85
N ALA A 213 29.18 11.26 -7.90
CA ALA A 213 29.80 10.63 -9.06
C ALA A 213 28.86 10.63 -10.29
N ILE A 214 27.57 10.36 -10.08
CA ILE A 214 26.55 10.48 -11.14
C ILE A 214 26.43 11.94 -11.58
N GLY A 215 26.22 12.85 -10.62
CA GLY A 215 25.91 14.25 -10.87
C GLY A 215 27.00 15.01 -11.62
N ARG A 216 28.27 14.61 -11.47
CA ARG A 216 29.44 15.19 -12.16
C ARG A 216 29.62 14.74 -13.61
N THR A 217 28.81 13.82 -14.10
CA THR A 217 28.95 13.31 -15.47
C THR A 217 28.70 14.42 -16.49
N PRO A 218 29.67 14.74 -17.38
CA PRO A 218 29.51 15.82 -18.35
C PRO A 218 28.44 15.53 -19.41
N ARG A 219 27.81 16.61 -19.91
CA ARG A 219 26.80 16.54 -20.99
C ARG A 219 27.27 15.70 -22.18
N GLY A 220 26.40 14.79 -22.61
CA GLY A 220 26.65 13.87 -23.72
C GLY A 220 27.44 12.61 -23.35
N GLN A 221 27.95 12.49 -22.12
CA GLN A 221 28.59 11.27 -21.64
C GLN A 221 27.59 10.34 -20.95
N LYS A 222 27.87 9.03 -21.01
CA LYS A 222 27.10 8.01 -20.29
C LYS A 222 27.66 7.82 -18.88
N VAL A 223 26.78 7.50 -17.95
CA VAL A 223 27.16 7.09 -16.59
C VAL A 223 27.38 5.59 -16.59
N ASN A 224 28.59 5.14 -16.28
CA ASN A 224 28.88 3.72 -16.14
C ASN A 224 28.63 3.30 -14.68
N VAL A 225 27.67 2.42 -14.46
CA VAL A 225 27.33 1.92 -13.11
C VAL A 225 27.58 0.43 -13.06
N THR A 226 28.37 -0.02 -12.08
CA THR A 226 28.54 -1.43 -11.77
C THR A 226 27.76 -1.74 -10.50
N VAL A 227 26.89 -2.74 -10.58
CA VAL A 227 26.06 -3.20 -9.47
C VAL A 227 26.27 -4.69 -9.22
N ARG A 228 25.98 -5.15 -8.01
CA ARG A 228 25.82 -6.57 -7.70
C ARG A 228 24.34 -6.91 -7.60
N ARG A 229 23.90 -7.90 -8.36
CA ARG A 229 22.52 -8.43 -8.34
C ARG A 229 22.57 -9.93 -8.14
N LYS A 230 21.95 -10.42 -7.06
CA LYS A 230 21.91 -11.88 -6.74
C LYS A 230 23.30 -12.53 -6.74
N GLY A 231 24.31 -11.81 -6.24
CA GLY A 231 25.70 -12.28 -6.19
C GLY A 231 26.53 -12.06 -7.46
N GLU A 232 25.92 -11.66 -8.58
CA GLU A 232 26.63 -11.41 -9.83
C GLU A 232 26.89 -9.92 -10.05
N GLU A 233 28.08 -9.55 -10.51
CA GLU A 233 28.39 -8.19 -10.93
C GLU A 233 27.88 -7.91 -12.34
N LYS A 234 27.17 -6.79 -12.51
CA LYS A 234 26.61 -6.31 -13.78
C LYS A 234 27.01 -4.87 -14.00
N SER A 235 27.43 -4.53 -15.22
CA SER A 235 27.82 -3.16 -15.57
C SER A 235 26.90 -2.60 -16.66
N PHE A 236 26.45 -1.36 -16.46
CA PHE A 236 25.52 -0.68 -17.34
C PHE A 236 26.02 0.71 -17.71
N ALA A 237 25.90 1.07 -18.98
CA ALA A 237 26.18 2.42 -19.46
C ALA A 237 24.85 3.17 -19.67
N LEU A 238 24.51 4.03 -18.71
CA LEU A 238 23.22 4.70 -18.60
C LEU A 238 23.28 6.10 -19.24
N MET A 239 22.22 6.49 -19.94
CA MET A 239 22.13 7.83 -20.52
C MET A 239 21.49 8.80 -19.50
N PRO A 240 22.24 9.79 -18.97
CA PRO A 240 21.67 10.72 -18.00
C PRO A 240 20.76 11.77 -18.66
N ARG A 241 19.72 12.19 -17.94
CA ARG A 241 19.07 13.49 -18.12
C ARG A 241 19.80 14.54 -17.29
N TYR A 242 19.55 15.82 -17.55
CA TYR A 242 20.24 16.91 -16.86
C TYR A 242 19.22 17.87 -16.26
N GLU A 243 19.39 18.16 -14.98
CA GLU A 243 18.70 19.24 -14.28
C GLU A 243 19.73 20.31 -13.93
N GLY A 244 19.66 21.46 -14.61
CA GLY A 244 20.77 22.41 -14.62
C GLY A 244 22.06 21.76 -15.16
N GLU A 245 23.12 21.75 -14.36
CA GLU A 245 24.40 21.09 -14.68
C GLU A 245 24.52 19.67 -14.12
N ARG A 246 23.53 19.21 -13.33
CA ARG A 246 23.59 17.92 -12.63
C ARG A 246 23.02 16.80 -13.49
N ALA A 247 23.82 15.76 -13.72
CA ALA A 247 23.36 14.53 -14.37
C ALA A 247 22.47 13.68 -13.43
N LEU A 248 21.40 13.12 -13.97
CA LEU A 248 20.44 12.26 -13.30
C LEU A 248 20.16 11.03 -14.17
N VAL A 249 20.21 9.83 -13.58
CA VAL A 249 19.91 8.58 -14.30
C VAL A 249 18.54 7.99 -13.97
N GLY A 250 17.76 8.67 -13.13
CA GLY A 250 16.41 8.24 -12.73
C GLY A 250 16.42 7.05 -11.77
N ILE A 251 17.32 7.08 -10.77
CA ILE A 251 17.33 6.11 -9.66
C ILE A 251 17.20 6.85 -8.34
N VAL A 252 16.59 6.18 -7.37
CA VAL A 252 16.63 6.55 -5.95
C VAL A 252 17.63 5.63 -5.28
N LEU A 253 18.61 6.21 -4.60
CA LEU A 253 19.61 5.48 -3.83
C LEU A 253 19.24 5.53 -2.36
N SER A 254 19.45 4.43 -1.65
CA SER A 254 19.29 4.36 -0.20
C SER A 254 20.45 3.60 0.44
N ARG A 255 20.58 3.76 1.75
CA ARG A 255 21.37 2.84 2.58
C ARG A 255 20.70 1.47 2.50
N GLY A 256 21.49 0.45 2.21
CA GLY A 256 21.06 -0.94 2.30
C GLY A 256 22.04 -1.74 3.14
N PHE A 257 21.87 -3.06 3.12
CA PHE A 257 22.69 -3.97 3.90
C PHE A 257 23.18 -5.14 3.06
N GLU A 258 24.35 -5.67 3.40
CA GLU A 258 24.79 -6.98 2.94
C GLU A 258 24.62 -7.97 4.09
N PHE A 259 23.68 -8.89 3.89
CA PHE A 259 23.35 -9.90 4.87
C PHE A 259 24.12 -11.21 4.59
N PRO A 260 24.53 -11.94 5.64
CA PRO A 260 25.13 -13.26 5.49
C PRO A 260 24.11 -14.35 5.13
N VAL A 261 22.81 -14.03 5.19
CA VAL A 261 21.70 -14.90 4.81
C VAL A 261 20.92 -14.28 3.66
N LYS A 262 20.32 -15.13 2.83
CA LYS A 262 19.49 -14.69 1.72
C LYS A 262 18.01 -14.82 2.09
N VAL A 263 17.33 -13.69 2.15
CA VAL A 263 15.90 -13.58 2.39
C VAL A 263 15.23 -13.12 1.11
N ASN A 264 14.13 -13.77 0.72
CA ASN A 264 13.35 -13.41 -0.45
C ASN A 264 11.95 -12.97 -0.02
N PHE A 265 11.42 -11.96 -0.72
CA PHE A 265 10.05 -11.48 -0.56
C PHE A 265 9.26 -11.65 -1.86
N ALA A 266 8.02 -12.12 -1.78
CA ALA A 266 7.11 -12.27 -2.92
C ALA A 266 5.80 -11.52 -2.67
N LEU A 267 5.83 -10.20 -2.86
CA LEU A 267 4.68 -9.31 -2.69
C LEU A 267 4.58 -8.36 -3.88
N ASP A 268 3.86 -8.79 -4.91
CA ASP A 268 3.61 -7.96 -6.08
C ASP A 268 2.38 -7.06 -5.83
N GLY A 269 2.52 -5.77 -6.13
CA GLY A 269 1.42 -4.79 -6.03
C GLY A 269 1.08 -4.30 -4.62
N ILE A 270 1.91 -4.60 -3.62
CA ILE A 270 1.76 -4.09 -2.25
C ILE A 270 2.94 -3.18 -1.91
N GLY A 271 2.64 -1.99 -1.40
CA GLY A 271 3.64 -0.96 -1.09
C GLY A 271 3.51 -0.39 0.32
N GLY A 272 4.44 0.50 0.66
CA GLY A 272 4.51 1.22 1.93
C GLY A 272 5.24 0.44 3.04
N PRO A 273 5.78 1.13 4.07
CA PRO A 273 6.71 0.53 5.02
C PRO A 273 6.03 -0.22 6.18
N SER A 274 4.69 -0.25 6.19
CA SER A 274 3.90 -0.58 7.37
C SER A 274 3.83 -2.07 7.75
N ALA A 275 4.48 -2.93 6.97
CA ALA A 275 4.58 -4.37 7.22
C ALA A 275 5.93 -4.78 7.83
N GLY A 276 6.89 -3.86 7.97
CA GLY A 276 8.26 -4.14 8.40
C GLY A 276 8.35 -4.95 9.70
N MET A 277 7.57 -4.59 10.72
CA MET A 277 7.56 -5.32 11.99
C MET A 277 7.12 -6.79 11.83
N ILE A 278 6.09 -7.05 11.01
CA ILE A 278 5.61 -8.42 10.75
C ILE A 278 6.60 -9.20 9.88
N PHE A 279 7.28 -8.55 8.93
CA PHE A 279 8.37 -9.20 8.19
C PHE A 279 9.53 -9.59 9.10
N ALA A 280 9.92 -8.73 10.03
CA ALA A 280 10.99 -9.04 10.97
C ALA A 280 10.62 -10.21 11.89
N LEU A 281 9.37 -10.27 12.36
CA LEU A 281 8.85 -11.42 13.10
C LEU A 281 8.89 -12.71 12.28
N ALA A 282 8.47 -12.65 11.01
CA ALA A 282 8.49 -13.82 10.13
C ALA A 282 9.91 -14.31 9.85
N ILE A 283 10.86 -13.40 9.60
CA ILE A 283 12.28 -13.77 9.43
C ILE A 283 12.83 -14.38 10.72
N TYR A 284 12.48 -13.81 11.88
CA TYR A 284 12.90 -14.35 13.17
C TYR A 284 12.32 -15.76 13.41
N ASP A 285 11.04 -16.00 13.08
CA ASP A 285 10.40 -17.32 13.14
C ASP A 285 11.09 -18.31 12.19
N GLU A 286 11.28 -17.95 10.92
CA GLU A 286 11.96 -18.78 9.92
C GLU A 286 13.39 -19.17 10.31
N MET A 287 14.07 -18.31 11.06
CA MET A 287 15.45 -18.52 11.51
C MET A 287 15.56 -19.15 12.91
N THR A 288 14.45 -19.37 13.61
CA THR A 288 14.45 -19.92 14.99
C THR A 288 13.76 -21.28 15.00
N PRO A 289 14.37 -22.33 15.57
CA PRO A 289 13.72 -23.63 15.67
C PRO A 289 12.44 -23.57 16.52
N GLY A 290 11.32 -24.02 15.96
CA GLY A 290 10.03 -24.12 16.66
C GLY A 290 8.90 -23.48 15.86
N ASP A 291 7.71 -23.46 16.44
CA ASP A 291 6.58 -22.67 15.96
C ASP A 291 6.41 -21.49 16.93
N LEU A 292 6.79 -20.28 16.50
CA LEU A 292 6.64 -19.07 17.32
C LEU A 292 5.16 -18.78 17.59
N THR A 293 4.27 -19.11 16.66
CA THR A 293 2.86 -18.73 16.68
C THR A 293 1.99 -19.65 17.52
N GLY A 294 2.44 -20.87 17.79
CA GLY A 294 1.69 -21.90 18.51
C GLY A 294 0.32 -22.21 17.87
N GLY A 295 0.26 -22.26 16.54
CA GLY A 295 -0.97 -22.47 15.78
C GLY A 295 -1.98 -21.31 15.81
N LYS A 296 -1.59 -20.11 16.28
CA LYS A 296 -2.48 -18.94 16.37
C LYS A 296 -2.43 -18.07 15.12
N LYS A 297 -3.54 -17.36 14.87
CA LYS A 297 -3.63 -16.34 13.82
C LYS A 297 -3.42 -14.96 14.43
N ILE A 298 -2.22 -14.42 14.24
CA ILE A 298 -1.79 -13.16 14.83
C ILE A 298 -1.53 -12.18 13.69
N ALA A 299 -2.29 -11.08 13.66
CA ALA A 299 -2.06 -10.00 12.71
C ALA A 299 -1.23 -8.89 13.34
N GLY A 300 -0.66 -8.02 12.52
CA GLY A 300 -0.07 -6.79 13.02
C GLY A 300 0.33 -5.82 11.93
N THR A 301 0.89 -4.70 12.38
CA THR A 301 1.43 -3.63 11.53
C THR A 301 2.46 -2.83 12.32
N GLY A 302 3.28 -2.07 11.62
CA GLY A 302 4.32 -1.23 12.20
C GLY A 302 5.48 -1.12 11.22
N THR A 303 6.03 0.08 11.10
CA THR A 303 7.37 0.21 10.52
C THR A 303 8.38 -0.39 11.51
N ILE A 304 9.59 -0.64 11.05
CA ILE A 304 10.66 -1.13 11.92
C ILE A 304 11.98 -0.53 11.47
N ASP A 305 12.85 -0.13 12.39
CA ASP A 305 14.22 0.26 12.06
C ASP A 305 15.22 -0.89 12.25
N GLU A 306 16.48 -0.71 11.84
CA GLU A 306 17.54 -1.73 11.98
C GLU A 306 17.85 -2.12 13.44
N GLN A 307 17.45 -1.29 14.42
CA GLN A 307 17.57 -1.54 15.86
C GLN A 307 16.37 -2.33 16.43
N GLY A 308 15.31 -2.51 15.64
CA GLY A 308 14.09 -3.19 16.04
C GLY A 308 13.10 -2.29 16.78
N THR A 309 13.21 -0.96 16.69
CA THR A 309 12.18 -0.03 17.16
C THR A 309 10.98 -0.08 16.21
N VAL A 310 9.77 -0.19 16.75
CA VAL A 310 8.54 -0.20 15.96
C VAL A 310 7.98 1.22 15.86
N GLY A 311 7.72 1.69 14.65
CA GLY A 311 7.19 3.02 14.41
C GLY A 311 5.70 3.05 14.01
N PRO A 312 5.09 4.24 14.03
CA PRO A 312 3.68 4.42 13.72
C PRO A 312 3.36 4.18 12.24
N ILE A 313 2.08 3.96 11.97
CA ILE A 313 1.55 3.72 10.63
C ILE A 313 0.24 4.49 10.39
N GLY A 314 -0.13 4.66 9.12
CA GLY A 314 -1.45 5.15 8.72
C GLY A 314 -2.50 4.03 8.64
N GLY A 315 -3.78 4.39 8.78
CA GLY A 315 -4.91 3.50 8.53
C GLY A 315 -5.08 2.34 9.51
N ILE A 316 -4.65 2.48 10.77
CA ILE A 316 -4.69 1.36 11.74
C ILE A 316 -6.11 0.82 11.97
N ARG A 317 -7.13 1.68 11.91
CA ARG A 317 -8.54 1.27 12.06
C ARG A 317 -8.96 0.31 10.94
N GLN A 318 -8.68 0.68 9.70
CA GLN A 318 -8.94 -0.14 8.52
C GLN A 318 -8.18 -1.47 8.59
N LYS A 319 -6.92 -1.43 9.03
CA LYS A 319 -6.08 -2.62 9.19
C LYS A 319 -6.60 -3.59 10.25
N MET A 320 -7.08 -3.11 11.39
CA MET A 320 -7.72 -3.95 12.41
C MET A 320 -8.99 -4.61 11.88
N ILE A 321 -9.80 -3.89 11.09
CA ILE A 321 -11.01 -4.44 10.45
C ILE A 321 -10.63 -5.53 9.44
N GLY A 322 -9.62 -5.29 8.60
CA GLY A 322 -9.11 -6.27 7.64
C GLY A 322 -8.58 -7.53 8.33
N ALA A 323 -7.71 -7.37 9.34
CA ALA A 323 -7.22 -8.46 10.17
C ALA A 323 -8.35 -9.30 10.77
N ARG A 324 -9.36 -8.64 11.35
CA ARG A 324 -10.48 -9.34 11.96
C ARG A 324 -11.34 -10.07 10.93
N SER A 325 -11.56 -9.46 9.77
CA SER A 325 -12.35 -10.05 8.67
C SER A 325 -11.71 -11.33 8.13
N ASP A 326 -10.39 -11.40 8.16
CA ASP A 326 -9.61 -12.59 7.78
C ASP A 326 -9.39 -13.59 8.92
N GLY A 327 -10.01 -13.37 10.08
CA GLY A 327 -10.06 -14.32 11.17
C GLY A 327 -8.92 -14.21 12.19
N ALA A 328 -8.14 -13.13 12.19
CA ALA A 328 -7.19 -12.89 13.29
C ALA A 328 -7.94 -12.66 14.61
N GLU A 329 -7.40 -13.22 15.68
CA GLU A 329 -7.88 -13.03 17.07
C GLU A 329 -7.03 -12.01 17.83
N TYR A 330 -5.78 -11.85 17.41
CA TYR A 330 -4.78 -10.99 18.03
C TYR A 330 -4.23 -10.01 17.01
N PHE A 331 -3.97 -8.79 17.46
CA PHE A 331 -3.41 -7.73 16.64
C PHE A 331 -2.27 -7.03 17.38
N LEU A 332 -1.09 -6.99 16.77
CA LEU A 332 0.08 -6.27 17.26
C LEU A 332 0.06 -4.83 16.69
N ALA A 333 -0.08 -3.84 17.56
CA ALA A 333 -0.18 -2.42 17.21
C ALA A 333 1.01 -1.61 17.75
N PRO A 334 1.58 -0.67 16.96
CA PRO A 334 2.55 0.28 17.47
C PRO A 334 1.95 1.12 18.59
N SER A 335 2.75 1.40 19.62
CA SER A 335 2.34 2.22 20.76
C SER A 335 1.86 3.61 20.38
N ASP A 336 2.53 4.24 19.43
CA ASP A 336 2.19 5.57 18.91
C ASP A 336 0.84 5.62 18.18
N ASN A 337 0.26 4.47 17.84
CA ASN A 337 -1.08 4.39 17.26
C ASN A 337 -2.19 4.09 18.28
N CYS A 338 -1.89 3.94 19.57
CA CYS A 338 -2.92 3.55 20.56
C CYS A 338 -4.11 4.51 20.65
N ASP A 339 -3.91 5.82 20.41
CA ASP A 339 -5.00 6.80 20.40
C ASP A 339 -6.01 6.53 19.28
N ASP A 340 -5.54 6.04 18.13
CA ASP A 340 -6.40 5.66 17.00
C ASP A 340 -7.05 4.28 17.16
N VAL A 341 -6.47 3.44 18.03
CA VAL A 341 -6.98 2.11 18.37
C VAL A 341 -8.08 2.19 19.42
N THR A 342 -7.92 3.04 20.43
CA THR A 342 -8.82 3.13 21.59
C THR A 342 -10.26 3.42 21.13
N GLY A 343 -11.20 2.54 21.50
CA GLY A 343 -12.62 2.68 21.10
C GLY A 343 -12.96 2.22 19.68
N HIS A 344 -11.96 1.77 18.89
CA HIS A 344 -12.11 1.32 17.51
C HIS A 344 -11.77 -0.16 17.29
N ILE A 345 -11.50 -0.91 18.35
CA ILE A 345 -11.17 -2.34 18.28
C ILE A 345 -12.39 -3.15 17.80
N PRO A 346 -12.29 -3.89 16.66
CA PRO A 346 -13.36 -4.77 16.21
C PRO A 346 -13.71 -5.85 17.22
N LYS A 347 -14.99 -6.24 17.28
CA LYS A 347 -15.45 -7.30 18.19
C LYS A 347 -14.71 -8.61 17.93
N GLY A 348 -14.15 -9.18 19.00
CA GLY A 348 -13.39 -10.44 18.95
C GLY A 348 -11.93 -10.28 18.50
N LEU A 349 -11.43 -9.05 18.37
CA LEU A 349 -10.01 -8.77 18.19
C LEU A 349 -9.40 -8.29 19.51
N GLN A 350 -8.25 -8.84 19.89
CA GLN A 350 -7.47 -8.44 21.06
C GLN A 350 -6.22 -7.68 20.58
N VAL A 351 -6.03 -6.44 21.02
CA VAL A 351 -4.92 -5.59 20.55
C VAL A 351 -3.84 -5.49 21.61
N VAL A 352 -2.62 -5.87 21.23
CA VAL A 352 -1.42 -5.78 22.05
C VAL A 352 -0.59 -4.59 21.58
N LYS A 353 -0.13 -3.78 22.54
CA LYS A 353 0.73 -2.62 22.30
C LYS A 353 2.19 -3.06 22.22
N ILE A 354 2.88 -2.64 21.17
CA ILE A 354 4.26 -3.01 20.87
C ILE A 354 5.09 -1.73 20.64
N ASP A 355 6.28 -1.66 21.25
CA ASP A 355 7.26 -0.57 21.04
C ASP A 355 8.50 -1.08 20.27
N THR A 356 8.81 -2.39 20.37
CA THR A 356 9.98 -3.00 19.74
C THR A 356 9.70 -4.40 19.16
N LEU A 357 10.58 -4.90 18.30
CA LEU A 357 10.57 -6.29 17.83
C LEU A 357 10.64 -7.28 18.99
N SER A 358 11.34 -6.93 20.07
CA SER A 358 11.40 -7.79 21.26
C SER A 358 10.04 -7.91 21.94
N ASP A 359 9.29 -6.81 22.04
CA ASP A 359 7.92 -6.85 22.59
C ASP A 359 7.00 -7.68 21.70
N ALA A 360 7.18 -7.57 20.38
CA ALA A 360 6.43 -8.34 19.40
C ALA A 360 6.68 -9.85 19.58
N ILE A 361 7.95 -10.28 19.64
CA ILE A 361 8.34 -11.68 19.87
C ILE A 361 7.76 -12.19 21.20
N ASN A 362 7.99 -11.47 22.30
CA ASN A 362 7.51 -11.86 23.63
C ASN A 362 5.98 -11.99 23.66
N SER A 363 5.27 -11.09 22.96
CA SER A 363 3.81 -11.13 22.86
C SER A 363 3.32 -12.34 22.10
N VAL A 364 3.95 -12.66 20.97
CA VAL A 364 3.61 -13.84 20.16
C VAL A 364 3.88 -15.13 20.95
N GLU A 365 5.03 -15.25 21.61
CA GLU A 365 5.37 -16.41 22.45
C GLU A 365 4.39 -16.60 23.61
N GLN A 366 3.97 -15.51 24.25
CA GLN A 366 2.97 -15.57 25.31
C GLN A 366 1.60 -16.01 24.77
N ILE A 367 1.17 -15.47 23.62
CA ILE A 367 -0.08 -15.85 22.97
C ILE A 367 -0.04 -17.32 22.54
N ALA A 368 1.09 -17.79 21.99
CA ALA A 368 1.30 -19.18 21.61
C ALA A 368 1.18 -20.13 22.82
N SER A 369 1.82 -19.78 23.94
CA SER A 369 1.86 -20.64 25.13
C SER A 369 0.57 -20.61 25.97
N THR A 370 -0.11 -19.47 26.05
CA THR A 370 -1.26 -19.29 26.96
C THR A 370 -2.60 -19.12 26.26
N GLY A 371 -2.61 -18.78 24.96
CA GLY A 371 -3.82 -18.38 24.24
C GLY A 371 -4.45 -17.09 24.79
N SER A 372 -3.66 -16.21 25.42
CA SER A 372 -4.18 -15.00 26.06
C SER A 372 -3.19 -13.84 26.02
N ILE A 373 -3.71 -12.62 25.89
CA ILE A 373 -2.93 -11.38 26.03
C ILE A 373 -2.80 -10.91 27.48
N ARG A 374 -3.29 -11.68 28.46
CA ARG A 374 -3.34 -11.24 29.85
C ARG A 374 -1.93 -10.94 30.40
N GLY A 375 -1.71 -9.71 30.83
CA GLY A 375 -0.41 -9.26 31.34
C GLY A 375 0.47 -8.61 30.28
N LEU A 376 0.09 -8.64 29.00
CA LEU A 376 0.71 -7.84 27.95
C LEU A 376 0.15 -6.40 27.97
N PRO A 377 0.95 -5.40 27.56
CA PRO A 377 0.46 -4.05 27.34
C PRO A 377 -0.64 -4.02 26.26
N THR A 378 -1.71 -3.25 26.48
CA THR A 378 -2.81 -3.06 25.51
C THR A 378 -2.99 -1.57 25.19
N CYS A 379 -3.59 -1.28 24.03
CA CYS A 379 -3.98 0.08 23.63
C CYS A 379 -5.40 0.46 24.12
N GLY A 380 -5.93 -0.20 25.15
CA GLY A 380 -7.31 -0.01 25.61
C GLY A 380 -7.77 -1.09 26.57
#